data_AF-A0A0F7ZN91-F1
#
_entry.id   AF-A0A0F7ZN91-F1
#
_cell.length_a   1.000
_cell.length_b   1.000
_cell.length_c   1.000
_cell.angle_alpha   90.00
_cell.angle_beta   90.00
_cell.angle_gamma   90.00
#
_symmetry.space_group_name_H-M   'P 1'
#
loop_
_entity.id
_entity.type
_entity.pdbx_description
1 polymer ?
#
loop_
_entity_poly.entity_id
_entity_poly.type
_entity_poly.pdbx_seq_one_letter_code
_entity_poly.pdbx_strand_id
1 'polypeptide(L)'
;MALFKSLVCLSLAVLSAAAPQCVTTKAAPAPAMPLGGLAPPPANLTLKHIALGFGIQNYTCAQQGGRAAANGALAMLYDVTDRFPGRGDEALSEEDFNKLTGDILKKGPPPLNFNKQSAEGRANPAFPGASATGPFPPDADLKLCKGKPLPFFGHHFFSSSNVPTFVSKNGELNMPVNLTQGVDAPNAKVSGQKEPSTVKWLSLTALDGAVGAKMVYRVLTAGGVSHGCKNGTGGDSSAYTTTYWFYG
;
A
#
# COMPACT_ATOMS: atom_id res chain seq x y z
N MET A 1 -21.64 -21.20 -94.38
CA MET A 1 -22.12 -21.26 -92.98
C MET A 1 -21.02 -21.88 -92.13
N ALA A 2 -20.32 -21.07 -91.33
CA ALA A 2 -19.47 -21.54 -90.24
C ALA A 2 -19.41 -20.42 -89.20
N LEU A 3 -20.17 -20.56 -88.12
CA LEU A 3 -20.16 -19.64 -86.97
C LEU A 3 -19.08 -20.12 -85.99
N PHE A 4 -18.03 -19.32 -85.79
CA PHE A 4 -17.13 -19.48 -84.64
C PHE A 4 -17.74 -18.78 -83.42
N LYS A 5 -18.14 -19.54 -82.40
CA LYS A 5 -18.55 -19.04 -81.09
C LYS A 5 -17.31 -18.90 -80.20
N SER A 6 -16.94 -17.66 -79.86
CA SER A 6 -15.97 -17.38 -78.79
C SER A 6 -16.60 -17.66 -77.43
N LEU A 7 -16.00 -18.54 -76.64
CA LEU A 7 -16.27 -18.67 -75.21
C LEU A 7 -15.31 -17.73 -74.45
N VAL A 8 -15.86 -16.72 -73.79
CA VAL A 8 -15.13 -15.90 -72.81
C VAL A 8 -15.31 -16.54 -71.44
N CYS A 9 -14.23 -17.09 -70.86
CA CYS A 9 -14.21 -17.53 -69.47
C CYS A 9 -14.02 -16.31 -68.56
N LEU A 10 -15.06 -15.95 -67.80
CA LEU A 10 -15.00 -14.92 -66.76
C LEU A 10 -14.52 -15.57 -65.46
N SER A 11 -13.28 -15.30 -65.04
CA SER A 11 -12.76 -15.71 -63.74
C SER A 11 -13.27 -14.78 -62.64
N LEU A 12 -14.16 -15.28 -61.78
CA LEU A 12 -14.53 -14.59 -60.54
C LEU A 12 -13.43 -14.81 -59.50
N ALA A 13 -12.65 -13.76 -59.23
CA ALA A 13 -11.77 -13.72 -58.06
C ALA A 13 -12.62 -13.49 -56.81
N VAL A 14 -12.72 -14.51 -55.95
CA VAL A 14 -13.40 -14.41 -54.65
C VAL A 14 -12.43 -13.76 -53.66
N LEU A 15 -12.67 -12.50 -53.30
CA LEU A 15 -11.96 -11.85 -52.19
C LEU A 15 -12.44 -12.48 -50.87
N SER A 16 -11.64 -13.38 -50.30
CA SER A 16 -11.88 -13.90 -48.97
C SER A 16 -11.52 -12.83 -47.94
N ALA A 17 -12.52 -12.10 -47.42
CA ALA A 17 -12.32 -11.19 -46.30
C ALA A 17 -12.06 -12.01 -45.04
N ALA A 18 -10.80 -12.09 -44.62
CA ALA A 18 -10.43 -12.67 -43.34
C ALA A 18 -11.09 -11.84 -42.23
N ALA A 19 -12.07 -12.44 -41.52
CA ALA A 19 -12.66 -11.82 -40.34
C ALA A 19 -11.54 -11.58 -39.31
N PRO A 20 -11.48 -10.40 -38.67
CA PRO A 20 -10.50 -10.15 -37.62
C PRO A 20 -10.76 -11.14 -36.49
N GLN A 21 -9.83 -12.07 -36.30
CA GLN A 21 -9.86 -12.99 -35.18
C GLN A 21 -9.81 -12.15 -33.91
N CYS A 22 -10.84 -12.27 -33.06
CA CYS A 22 -10.79 -11.73 -31.71
C CYS A 22 -9.57 -12.34 -31.03
N VAL A 23 -8.51 -11.54 -30.88
CA VAL A 23 -7.38 -11.88 -30.04
C VAL A 23 -7.93 -11.92 -28.63
N THR A 24 -8.18 -13.12 -28.11
CA THR A 24 -8.45 -13.31 -26.70
C THR A 24 -7.18 -12.92 -25.97
N THR A 25 -7.11 -11.67 -25.50
CA THR A 25 -6.04 -11.24 -24.61
C THR A 25 -6.09 -12.17 -23.41
N LYS A 26 -5.03 -12.96 -23.22
CA LYS A 26 -4.83 -13.77 -22.02
C LYS A 26 -5.05 -12.85 -20.82
N ALA A 27 -6.07 -13.13 -20.01
CA ALA A 27 -6.36 -12.34 -18.82
C ALA A 27 -5.07 -12.17 -18.02
N ALA A 28 -4.75 -10.93 -17.66
CA ALA A 28 -3.56 -10.65 -16.87
C ALA A 28 -3.62 -11.47 -15.57
N PRO A 29 -2.51 -12.09 -15.13
CA PRO A 29 -2.48 -12.83 -13.88
C PRO A 29 -2.89 -11.92 -12.72
N ALA A 30 -3.57 -12.48 -11.72
CA ALA A 30 -4.00 -11.75 -10.54
C ALA A 30 -2.78 -11.09 -9.85
N PRO A 31 -2.91 -9.86 -9.32
CA PRO A 31 -1.81 -9.20 -8.64
C PRO A 31 -1.24 -10.05 -7.51
N ALA A 32 0.08 -10.23 -7.53
CA ALA A 32 0.83 -10.92 -6.50
C ALA A 32 1.70 -9.92 -5.75
N MET A 33 1.60 -9.94 -4.43
CA MET A 33 2.45 -9.13 -3.56
C MET A 33 3.88 -9.69 -3.50
N PRO A 34 4.90 -8.82 -3.29
CA PRO A 34 6.24 -9.31 -2.99
C PRO A 34 6.25 -9.98 -1.62
N LEU A 35 6.79 -11.21 -1.54
CA LEU A 35 6.81 -11.99 -0.30
C LEU A 35 7.94 -11.58 0.64
N GLY A 36 9.17 -11.44 0.13
CA GLY A 36 10.31 -10.96 0.93
C GLY A 36 10.56 -11.73 2.23
N GLY A 37 10.18 -13.02 2.29
CA GLY A 37 10.26 -13.86 3.50
C GLY A 37 8.96 -14.01 4.30
N LEU A 38 7.88 -13.32 3.93
CA LEU A 38 6.54 -13.58 4.43
C LEU A 38 5.95 -14.85 3.81
N ALA A 39 5.13 -15.55 4.59
CA ALA A 39 4.31 -16.64 4.05
C ALA A 39 3.32 -16.11 3.00
N PRO A 40 3.14 -16.82 1.88
CA PRO A 40 2.19 -16.40 0.85
C PRO A 40 0.75 -16.40 1.38
N PRO A 41 -0.14 -15.56 0.79
CA PRO A 41 -1.57 -15.62 1.09
C PRO A 41 -2.10 -17.06 0.89
N PRO A 42 -2.99 -17.54 1.77
CA PRO A 42 -3.66 -18.83 1.56
C PRO A 42 -4.34 -18.89 0.19
N ALA A 43 -4.17 -20.01 -0.51
CA ALA A 43 -4.63 -20.17 -1.90
C ALA A 43 -6.16 -20.03 -2.09
N ASN A 44 -6.93 -20.17 -1.00
CA ASN A 44 -8.38 -20.01 -1.01
C ASN A 44 -8.85 -18.56 -0.78
N LEU A 45 -7.93 -17.62 -0.55
CA LEU A 45 -8.25 -16.19 -0.41
C LEU A 45 -7.94 -15.44 -1.70
N THR A 46 -8.76 -14.43 -1.97
CA THR A 46 -8.60 -13.57 -3.15
C THR A 46 -8.22 -12.17 -2.74
N LEU A 47 -7.39 -11.50 -3.57
CA LEU A 47 -7.05 -10.10 -3.34
C LEU A 47 -8.32 -9.24 -3.50
N LYS A 48 -8.61 -8.42 -2.49
CA LYS A 48 -9.73 -7.48 -2.47
C LYS A 48 -9.28 -6.06 -2.83
N HIS A 49 -8.28 -5.56 -2.09
CA HIS A 49 -7.76 -4.21 -2.25
C HIS A 49 -6.25 -4.17 -2.03
N ILE A 50 -5.61 -3.20 -2.68
CA ILE A 50 -4.27 -2.74 -2.32
C ILE A 50 -4.40 -1.28 -1.89
N ALA A 51 -4.06 -0.96 -0.65
CA ALA A 51 -4.08 0.41 -0.15
C ALA A 51 -2.66 0.90 0.15
N LEU A 52 -2.32 2.11 -0.30
CA LEU A 52 -1.17 2.84 0.21
C LEU A 52 -1.52 3.43 1.58
N GLY A 53 -0.77 3.08 2.60
CA GLY A 53 -0.79 3.79 3.88
C GLY A 53 0.25 4.90 3.90
N PHE A 54 -0.15 6.12 4.30
CA PHE A 54 0.76 7.24 4.54
C PHE A 54 0.47 7.84 5.92
N GLY A 55 1.44 7.74 6.82
CA GLY A 55 1.20 8.01 8.23
C GLY A 55 2.46 8.04 9.10
N ILE A 56 2.26 7.77 10.39
CA ILE A 56 3.33 7.68 11.39
C ILE A 56 3.33 6.32 12.11
N GLN A 57 4.51 5.82 12.40
CA GLN A 57 4.73 4.79 13.39
C GLN A 57 5.08 5.46 14.72
N ASN A 58 4.42 5.07 15.79
CA ASN A 58 4.62 5.63 17.12
C ASN A 58 5.50 4.71 17.95
N TYR A 59 6.29 5.32 18.84
CA TYR A 59 7.21 4.66 19.75
C TYR A 59 7.21 5.34 21.12
N THR A 60 7.75 4.63 22.11
CA THR A 60 7.97 5.14 23.46
C THR A 60 9.38 4.82 23.94
N CYS A 61 10.02 5.83 24.51
CA CYS A 61 11.30 5.78 25.17
C CYS A 61 11.09 5.83 26.68
N ALA A 62 11.21 4.68 27.36
CA ALA A 62 11.09 4.60 28.81
C ALA A 62 12.30 5.21 29.54
N GLN A 63 13.47 5.17 28.90
CA GLN A 63 14.73 5.69 29.44
C GLN A 63 15.55 6.36 28.34
N GLN A 64 16.25 7.44 28.70
CA GLN A 64 17.19 8.09 27.80
C GLN A 64 18.33 7.14 27.42
N GLY A 65 18.71 7.14 26.14
CA GLY A 65 19.70 6.23 25.57
C GLY A 65 19.22 4.77 25.41
N GLY A 66 18.01 4.45 25.86
CA GLY A 66 17.43 3.11 25.75
C GLY A 66 16.95 2.75 24.35
N ARG A 67 16.37 1.55 24.24
CA ARG A 67 15.69 1.08 23.03
C ARG A 67 14.25 1.58 23.01
N ALA A 68 13.85 2.18 21.90
CA ALA A 68 12.47 2.58 21.68
C ALA A 68 11.57 1.35 21.50
N ALA A 69 10.42 1.33 22.17
CA ALA A 69 9.39 0.32 22.01
C ALA A 69 8.30 0.82 21.06
N ALA A 70 7.86 0.00 20.10
CA ALA A 70 6.77 0.37 19.20
C ALA A 70 5.46 0.51 19.99
N ASN A 71 4.72 1.58 19.70
CA ASN A 71 3.49 1.96 20.41
C ASN A 71 2.39 2.37 19.41
N GLY A 72 2.13 1.51 18.44
CA GLY A 72 1.08 1.69 17.46
C GLY A 72 1.46 2.48 16.20
N ALA A 73 0.46 2.68 15.34
CA ALA A 73 0.57 3.38 14.07
C ALA A 73 -0.71 4.16 13.77
N LEU A 74 -0.60 5.12 12.87
CA LEU A 74 -1.71 5.95 12.41
C LEU A 74 -1.47 6.34 10.96
N ALA A 75 -2.41 6.11 10.05
CA ALA A 75 -2.25 6.44 8.64
C ALA A 75 -3.57 6.73 7.92
N MET A 76 -3.49 7.64 6.95
CA MET A 76 -4.49 7.74 5.87
C MET A 76 -4.22 6.60 4.87
N LEU A 77 -5.29 5.99 4.37
CA LEU A 77 -5.23 4.93 3.37
C LEU A 77 -5.76 5.44 2.04
N TYR A 78 -5.06 5.07 0.95
CA TYR A 78 -5.43 5.44 -0.42
C TYR A 78 -5.47 4.19 -1.30
N ASP A 79 -6.50 4.06 -2.14
CA ASP A 79 -6.62 2.90 -3.02
C ASP A 79 -5.60 2.99 -4.15
N VAL A 80 -4.80 1.94 -4.30
CA VAL A 80 -3.79 1.79 -5.35
C VAL A 80 -3.96 0.48 -6.11
N THR A 81 -5.12 -0.17 -6.00
CA THR A 81 -5.42 -1.43 -6.69
C THR A 81 -5.26 -1.29 -8.20
N ASP A 82 -5.79 -0.20 -8.78
CA ASP A 82 -5.70 0.07 -10.22
C ASP A 82 -4.35 0.67 -10.65
N ARG A 83 -3.46 0.97 -9.69
CA ARG A 83 -2.06 1.34 -9.95
C ARG A 83 -1.17 0.12 -10.12
N PHE A 84 -1.61 -1.06 -9.72
CA PHE A 84 -0.79 -2.27 -9.83
C PHE A 84 -0.56 -2.65 -11.31
N PRO A 85 0.63 -3.14 -11.68
CA PRO A 85 0.95 -3.52 -13.06
C PRO A 85 -0.12 -4.41 -13.72
N GLY A 86 -0.57 -4.02 -14.91
CA GLY A 86 -1.55 -4.77 -15.70
C GLY A 86 -3.01 -4.60 -15.28
N ARG A 87 -3.35 -3.64 -14.38
CA ARG A 87 -4.72 -3.39 -13.91
C ARG A 87 -5.51 -2.34 -14.70
N GLY A 88 -5.03 -1.93 -15.86
CA GLY A 88 -5.72 -1.00 -16.76
C GLY A 88 -4.89 0.22 -17.10
N ASP A 89 -5.55 1.29 -17.55
CA ASP A 89 -4.89 2.48 -18.11
C ASP A 89 -4.11 3.31 -17.08
N GLU A 90 -4.40 3.13 -15.79
CA GLU A 90 -3.72 3.82 -14.68
C GLU A 90 -2.63 2.95 -14.02
N ALA A 91 -2.38 1.76 -14.56
CA ALA A 91 -1.37 0.86 -14.03
C ALA A 91 0.03 1.48 -14.16
N LEU A 92 0.78 1.40 -13.07
CA LEU A 92 2.19 1.74 -13.06
C LEU A 92 3.02 0.58 -13.61
N SER A 93 4.25 0.88 -14.04
CA SER A 93 5.24 -0.17 -14.23
C SER A 93 5.51 -0.88 -12.89
N GLU A 94 6.02 -2.11 -12.93
CA GLU A 94 6.39 -2.82 -11.70
C GLU A 94 7.45 -2.05 -10.91
N GLU A 95 8.40 -1.42 -11.60
CA GLU A 95 9.42 -0.58 -11.01
C GLU A 95 8.82 0.63 -10.29
N ASP A 96 7.91 1.36 -10.95
CA ASP A 96 7.27 2.55 -10.38
C ASP A 96 6.34 2.19 -9.21
N PHE A 97 5.62 1.07 -9.31
CA PHE A 97 4.78 0.57 -8.22
C PHE A 97 5.62 0.23 -6.98
N ASN A 98 6.75 -0.45 -7.18
CA ASN A 98 7.68 -0.81 -6.10
C ASN A 98 8.39 0.41 -5.48
N LYS A 99 8.51 1.52 -6.22
CA LYS A 99 9.09 2.79 -5.73
C LYS A 99 8.06 3.75 -5.11
N LEU A 100 6.78 3.53 -5.35
CA LEU A 100 5.69 4.44 -5.00
C LEU A 100 5.73 4.91 -3.53
N THR A 101 5.94 3.99 -2.59
CA THR A 101 5.97 4.32 -1.15
C THR A 101 7.14 5.22 -0.81
N GLY A 102 8.35 4.89 -1.28
CA GLY A 102 9.54 5.70 -1.08
C GLY A 102 9.43 7.08 -1.72
N ASP A 103 8.82 7.17 -2.90
CA ASP A 103 8.66 8.44 -3.60
C ASP A 103 7.62 9.34 -2.95
N ILE A 104 6.51 8.78 -2.44
CA ILE A 104 5.53 9.55 -1.66
C ILE A 104 6.13 10.06 -0.35
N LEU A 105 6.89 9.23 0.36
CA LEU A 105 7.53 9.65 1.61
C LEU A 105 8.51 10.82 1.41
N LYS A 106 9.24 10.85 0.29
CA LYS A 106 10.16 11.95 -0.05
C LYS A 106 9.45 13.27 -0.36
N LYS A 107 8.15 13.24 -0.69
CA LYS A 107 7.40 14.44 -1.09
C LYS A 107 7.01 15.32 0.07
N GLY A 108 6.93 14.79 1.29
CA GLY A 108 6.59 15.59 2.46
C GLY A 108 6.09 14.78 3.65
N PRO A 109 5.57 15.47 4.67
CA PRO A 109 5.01 14.82 5.85
C PRO A 109 3.69 14.10 5.52
N PRO A 110 3.30 13.09 6.32
CA PRO A 110 2.01 12.44 6.18
C PRO A 110 0.87 13.43 6.44
N PRO A 111 -0.28 13.26 5.77
CA PRO A 111 -1.46 14.11 5.91
C PRO A 111 -2.20 13.82 7.23
N LEU A 112 -1.59 14.25 8.35
CA LEU A 112 -2.13 14.12 9.70
C LEU A 112 -2.10 15.50 10.39
N ASN A 113 -2.99 15.70 11.35
CA ASN A 113 -3.01 16.91 12.16
C ASN A 113 -1.97 16.80 13.28
N PHE A 114 -0.83 17.48 13.13
CA PHE A 114 0.16 17.67 14.20
C PHE A 114 -0.19 18.94 14.98
N ASN A 115 -0.26 18.89 16.31
CA ASN A 115 -0.54 20.06 17.14
C ASN A 115 0.69 20.47 17.96
N LYS A 116 0.70 21.68 18.54
CA LYS A 116 1.88 22.19 19.29
C LYS A 116 2.17 21.35 20.54
N GLN A 117 1.13 20.77 21.15
CA GLN A 117 1.24 19.87 22.31
C GLN A 117 1.84 18.51 21.94
N SER A 118 1.84 18.11 20.68
CA SER A 118 2.41 16.83 20.29
C SER A 118 3.93 16.79 20.31
N ALA A 119 4.57 17.93 20.61
CA ALA A 119 5.98 18.05 21.00
C ALA A 119 6.22 17.91 22.52
N GLU A 120 5.18 18.02 23.36
CA GLU A 120 5.28 17.83 24.81
C GLU A 120 5.34 16.33 25.16
N GLY A 121 6.17 15.98 26.15
CA GLY A 121 6.37 14.58 26.55
C GLY A 121 7.02 13.72 25.47
N ARG A 122 7.79 14.33 24.56
CA ARG A 122 8.50 13.65 23.47
C ARG A 122 9.95 13.42 23.83
N ALA A 123 10.46 12.25 23.41
CA ALA A 123 11.88 11.95 23.51
C ALA A 123 12.72 12.91 22.65
N ASN A 124 12.14 13.43 21.57
CA ASN A 124 12.71 14.50 20.78
C ASN A 124 11.59 15.40 20.21
N PRO A 125 11.52 16.69 20.58
CA PRO A 125 10.51 17.62 20.07
C PRO A 125 10.51 17.81 18.55
N ALA A 126 11.62 17.50 17.86
CA ALA A 126 11.70 17.56 16.40
C ALA A 126 10.82 16.51 15.70
N PHE A 127 10.37 15.48 16.42
CA PHE A 127 9.55 14.39 15.91
C PHE A 127 8.21 14.32 16.66
N PRO A 128 7.32 15.30 16.42
CA PRO A 128 6.03 15.38 17.10
C PRO A 128 5.07 14.25 16.67
N GLY A 129 4.14 13.90 17.56
CA GLY A 129 3.04 12.98 17.25
C GLY A 129 1.86 13.65 16.54
N ALA A 130 0.90 12.87 16.06
CA ALA A 130 -0.40 13.41 15.64
C ALA A 130 -1.25 13.82 16.86
N SER A 131 -2.25 14.66 16.63
CA SER A 131 -3.25 15.07 17.63
C SER A 131 -3.96 13.85 18.23
N ALA A 132 -4.03 13.78 19.56
CA ALA A 132 -4.70 12.69 20.26
C ALA A 132 -6.24 12.72 20.14
N THR A 133 -6.83 13.88 19.84
CA THR A 133 -8.29 14.08 19.79
C THR A 133 -8.84 14.26 18.38
N GLY A 134 -7.99 14.62 17.43
CA GLY A 134 -8.36 14.83 16.03
C GLY A 134 -7.20 14.56 15.09
N PRO A 135 -6.68 13.32 15.02
CA PRO A 135 -5.47 13.00 14.27
C PRO A 135 -5.62 13.13 12.75
N PHE A 136 -6.81 12.88 12.23
CA PHE A 136 -7.08 12.87 10.78
C PHE A 136 -7.61 14.22 10.29
N PRO A 137 -7.08 14.77 9.19
CA PRO A 137 -7.72 15.85 8.46
C PRO A 137 -9.00 15.33 7.77
N PRO A 138 -9.80 16.22 7.14
CA PRO A 138 -10.91 15.77 6.29
C PRO A 138 -10.46 14.78 5.21
N ASP A 139 -11.26 13.74 5.01
CA ASP A 139 -11.08 12.72 3.99
C ASP A 139 -10.92 13.34 2.60
N ALA A 140 -9.78 13.10 1.95
CA ALA A 140 -9.45 13.65 0.64
C ALA A 140 -8.42 12.80 -0.09
N ASP A 141 -8.53 12.75 -1.42
CA ASP A 141 -7.60 12.03 -2.28
C ASP A 141 -6.16 12.57 -2.15
N LEU A 142 -5.17 11.67 -2.26
CA LEU A 142 -3.77 12.08 -2.24
C LEU A 142 -3.38 12.66 -3.59
N LYS A 143 -3.09 13.94 -3.61
CA LYS A 143 -2.60 14.64 -4.81
C LYS A 143 -1.17 14.18 -5.13
N LEU A 144 -0.97 13.73 -6.35
CA LEU A 144 0.35 13.39 -6.89
C LEU A 144 0.88 14.56 -7.73
N CYS A 145 2.21 14.72 -7.80
CA CYS A 145 2.82 15.72 -8.69
C CYS A 145 2.56 15.42 -10.18
N LYS A 146 2.35 14.15 -10.52
CA LYS A 146 2.06 13.65 -11.86
C LYS A 146 1.02 12.53 -11.76
N GLY A 147 0.14 12.45 -12.75
CA GLY A 147 -0.92 11.43 -12.80
C GLY A 147 -2.17 11.82 -12.01
N LYS A 148 -3.14 10.91 -12.00
CA LYS A 148 -4.40 11.09 -11.27
C LYS A 148 -4.17 10.97 -9.74
N PRO A 149 -4.91 11.72 -8.92
CA PRO A 149 -4.88 11.55 -7.47
C PRO A 149 -5.12 10.08 -7.06
N LEU A 150 -4.58 9.68 -5.91
CA LEU A 150 -4.90 8.38 -5.33
C LEU A 150 -6.20 8.52 -4.52
N PRO A 151 -7.26 7.76 -4.84
CA PRO A 151 -8.52 7.86 -4.15
C PRO A 151 -8.37 7.61 -2.65
N PHE A 152 -8.97 8.46 -1.81
CA PHE A 152 -9.07 8.17 -0.39
C PHE A 152 -9.84 6.88 -0.16
N PHE A 153 -9.24 5.96 0.59
CA PHE A 153 -9.78 4.64 0.89
C PHE A 153 -10.28 4.54 2.33
N GLY A 154 -9.56 5.11 3.29
CA GLY A 154 -9.96 5.05 4.70
C GLY A 154 -8.82 5.31 5.68
N HIS A 155 -8.88 4.69 6.86
CA HIS A 155 -7.96 4.95 7.97
C HIS A 155 -7.35 3.67 8.53
N HIS A 156 -6.11 3.77 8.99
CA HIS A 156 -5.46 2.79 9.86
C HIS A 156 -5.10 3.44 11.19
N PHE A 157 -5.45 2.80 12.30
CA PHE A 157 -5.19 3.28 13.65
C PHE A 157 -5.12 2.11 14.64
N PHE A 158 -4.70 2.39 15.87
CA PHE A 158 -4.81 1.45 16.98
C PHE A 158 -5.98 1.88 17.86
N SER A 159 -6.87 0.94 18.21
CA SER A 159 -7.99 1.20 19.12
C SER A 159 -7.50 1.49 20.54
N SER A 160 -8.40 1.91 21.43
CA SER A 160 -8.09 2.08 22.86
C SER A 160 -7.59 0.80 23.54
N SER A 161 -7.92 -0.37 22.98
CA SER A 161 -7.40 -1.67 23.41
C SER A 161 -6.09 -2.07 22.73
N ASN A 162 -5.41 -1.12 22.06
CA ASN A 162 -4.18 -1.33 21.29
C ASN A 162 -4.31 -2.36 20.14
N VAL A 163 -5.49 -2.46 19.55
CA VAL A 163 -5.72 -3.36 18.40
C VAL A 163 -5.53 -2.58 17.10
N PRO A 164 -4.58 -2.97 16.23
CA PRO A 164 -4.45 -2.38 14.91
C PRO A 164 -5.73 -2.62 14.11
N THR A 165 -6.28 -1.55 13.56
CA THR A 165 -7.58 -1.56 12.89
C THR A 165 -7.47 -0.85 11.56
N PHE A 166 -8.09 -1.41 10.52
CA PHE A 166 -8.24 -0.79 9.20
C PHE A 166 -9.73 -0.58 8.93
N VAL A 167 -10.10 0.63 8.54
CA VAL A 167 -11.48 0.96 8.17
C VAL A 167 -11.51 1.63 6.81
N SER A 168 -12.42 1.24 5.92
CA SER A 168 -12.67 1.96 4.67
C SER A 168 -13.76 3.02 4.87
N LYS A 169 -13.73 4.08 4.07
CA LYS A 169 -14.67 5.20 4.13
C LYS A 169 -16.13 4.80 3.97
N ASN A 170 -16.39 3.73 3.21
CA ASN A 170 -17.71 3.20 2.90
C ASN A 170 -18.14 2.04 3.82
N GLY A 171 -17.28 1.63 4.77
CA GLY A 171 -17.56 0.53 5.69
C GLY A 171 -17.47 -0.88 5.09
N GLU A 172 -17.07 -1.02 3.82
CA GLU A 172 -16.82 -2.33 3.19
C GLU A 172 -15.67 -3.09 3.86
N LEU A 173 -14.73 -2.34 4.46
CA LEU A 173 -13.63 -2.86 5.26
C LEU A 173 -13.76 -2.33 6.69
N ASN A 174 -13.83 -3.24 7.66
CA ASN A 174 -13.65 -2.93 9.08
C ASN A 174 -12.91 -4.09 9.72
N MET A 175 -11.59 -3.98 9.82
CA MET A 175 -10.69 -5.06 10.17
C MET A 175 -9.84 -4.70 11.39
N PRO A 176 -10.31 -5.02 12.60
CA PRO A 176 -9.41 -5.25 13.72
C PRO A 176 -8.56 -6.50 13.42
N VAL A 177 -7.24 -6.42 13.61
CA VAL A 177 -6.30 -7.50 13.23
C VAL A 177 -5.29 -7.79 14.35
N ASN A 178 -4.69 -8.98 14.30
CA ASN A 178 -3.51 -9.34 15.09
C ASN A 178 -2.30 -9.61 14.21
N LEU A 179 -1.10 -9.38 14.76
CA LEU A 179 0.16 -9.71 14.11
C LEU A 179 0.39 -11.23 14.12
N THR A 180 0.64 -11.78 12.93
CA THR A 180 0.91 -13.21 12.74
C THR A 180 2.38 -13.46 12.39
N GLN A 181 2.97 -12.60 11.56
CA GLN A 181 4.38 -12.71 11.17
C GLN A 181 4.98 -11.33 10.95
N GLY A 182 6.26 -11.15 11.31
CA GLY A 182 7.03 -9.96 10.97
C GLY A 182 8.44 -10.32 10.51
N VAL A 183 8.86 -9.77 9.38
CA VAL A 183 10.21 -9.96 8.80
C VAL A 183 10.83 -8.61 8.45
N ASP A 184 12.16 -8.54 8.43
CA ASP A 184 12.84 -7.33 7.95
C ASP A 184 12.53 -7.13 6.46
N ALA A 185 12.30 -5.89 6.03
CA ALA A 185 12.08 -5.62 4.62
C ALA A 185 13.33 -6.01 3.80
N PRO A 186 13.19 -6.61 2.60
CA PRO A 186 14.34 -7.09 1.81
C PRO A 186 15.44 -6.05 1.56
N ASN A 187 15.09 -4.77 1.45
CA ASN A 187 16.02 -3.66 1.24
C ASN A 187 16.20 -2.78 2.49
N ALA A 188 15.93 -3.33 3.69
CA ALA A 188 15.99 -2.58 4.94
C ALA A 188 17.40 -2.09 5.29
N LYS A 189 18.47 -2.61 4.68
CA LYS A 189 19.84 -2.16 4.97
C LYS A 189 20.37 -1.33 3.80
N VAL A 190 20.61 -0.05 4.04
CA VAL A 190 21.45 0.76 3.14
C VAL A 190 22.92 0.41 3.45
N SER A 191 23.76 0.28 2.42
CA SER A 191 25.19 -0.01 2.59
C SER A 191 25.82 0.94 3.62
N GLY A 192 26.47 0.39 4.63
CA GLY A 192 27.10 1.15 5.72
C GLY A 192 26.22 1.43 6.95
N GLN A 193 24.92 1.07 6.96
CA GLN A 193 24.06 1.20 8.15
C GLN A 193 23.91 -0.14 8.89
N LYS A 194 24.02 -0.10 10.24
CA LYS A 194 23.79 -1.27 11.12
C LYS A 194 22.30 -1.56 11.33
N GLU A 195 21.45 -0.53 11.30
CA GLU A 195 20.03 -0.62 11.61
C GLU A 195 19.15 -0.59 10.34
N PRO A 196 17.93 -1.16 10.39
CA PRO A 196 16.94 -1.02 9.32
C PRO A 196 16.63 0.45 8.99
N SER A 197 16.50 0.78 7.72
CA SER A 197 16.06 2.07 7.20
C SER A 197 14.53 2.19 7.11
N THR A 198 13.82 1.08 7.31
CA THR A 198 12.36 1.00 7.18
C THR A 198 11.76 -0.03 8.12
N VAL A 199 10.49 0.15 8.45
CA VAL A 199 9.73 -0.78 9.31
C VAL A 199 9.55 -2.15 8.65
N LYS A 200 9.39 -3.17 9.50
CA LYS A 200 9.21 -4.56 9.10
C LYS A 200 8.04 -4.77 8.14
N TRP A 201 8.15 -5.76 7.28
CA TRP A 201 7.00 -6.31 6.58
C TRP A 201 6.21 -7.22 7.52
N LEU A 202 4.89 -7.18 7.44
CA LEU A 202 4.01 -7.89 8.37
C LEU A 202 2.97 -8.72 7.63
N SER A 203 2.60 -9.85 8.20
CA SER A 203 1.33 -10.54 7.95
C SER A 203 0.43 -10.38 9.17
N LEU A 204 -0.81 -9.96 8.93
CA LEU A 204 -1.81 -9.67 9.95
C LEU A 204 -3.08 -10.45 9.63
N THR A 205 -3.69 -11.06 10.63
CA THR A 205 -4.93 -11.83 10.49
C THR A 205 -6.08 -11.10 11.15
N ALA A 206 -7.24 -11.11 10.50
CA ALA A 206 -8.47 -10.51 11.00
C ALA A 206 -8.91 -11.17 12.32
N LEU A 207 -9.41 -10.35 13.25
CA LEU A 207 -10.09 -10.82 14.44
C LEU A 207 -11.56 -11.13 14.15
N ASP A 208 -12.19 -11.84 15.08
CA ASP A 208 -13.61 -12.17 14.98
C ASP A 208 -14.46 -10.91 14.83
N GLY A 209 -15.45 -10.97 13.93
CA GLY A 209 -16.33 -9.84 13.62
C GLY A 209 -15.75 -8.83 12.62
N ALA A 210 -14.53 -9.04 12.11
CA ALA A 210 -14.00 -8.24 11.01
C ALA A 210 -14.82 -8.41 9.71
N VAL A 211 -14.87 -7.34 8.91
CA VAL A 211 -15.61 -7.25 7.65
C VAL A 211 -14.66 -6.87 6.50
N GLY A 212 -14.91 -7.43 5.32
CA GLY A 212 -14.26 -7.05 4.05
C GLY A 212 -13.06 -7.91 3.66
N ALA A 213 -12.23 -8.33 4.62
CA ALA A 213 -11.12 -9.24 4.39
C ALA A 213 -10.77 -10.06 5.64
N LYS A 214 -9.96 -11.10 5.44
CA LYS A 214 -9.53 -12.06 6.47
C LYS A 214 -8.04 -11.93 6.82
N MET A 215 -7.25 -11.34 5.92
CA MET A 215 -5.82 -11.18 6.08
C MET A 215 -5.37 -9.87 5.43
N VAL A 216 -4.39 -9.20 6.03
CA VAL A 216 -3.73 -8.05 5.44
C VAL A 216 -2.22 -8.16 5.59
N TYR A 217 -1.51 -7.84 4.52
CA TYR A 217 -0.06 -7.78 4.53
C TYR A 217 0.43 -6.34 4.43
N ARG A 218 1.44 -6.00 5.23
CA ARG A 218 2.20 -4.74 5.12
C ARG A 218 3.50 -5.02 4.37
N VAL A 219 3.66 -4.49 3.16
CA VAL A 219 4.86 -4.66 2.33
C VAL A 219 5.24 -3.36 1.61
N LEU A 220 6.40 -3.36 0.95
CA LEU A 220 6.97 -2.18 0.30
C LEU A 220 7.09 -0.98 1.25
N THR A 221 7.52 -1.22 2.49
CA THR A 221 7.64 -0.19 3.53
C THR A 221 8.76 0.81 3.22
N ALA A 222 8.52 2.10 3.48
CA ALA A 222 9.57 3.12 3.56
C ALA A 222 9.42 3.93 4.87
N GLY A 223 10.55 4.20 5.53
CA GLY A 223 10.59 4.98 6.77
C GLY A 223 9.97 4.27 7.98
N GLY A 224 9.53 5.05 8.96
CA GLY A 224 8.84 4.57 10.15
C GLY A 224 9.72 4.02 11.26
N VAL A 225 11.04 3.93 11.10
CA VAL A 225 11.95 3.49 12.16
C VAL A 225 12.16 4.62 13.17
N SER A 226 12.19 4.27 14.47
CA SER A 226 12.38 5.25 15.55
C SER A 226 13.68 6.04 15.40
N HIS A 227 13.64 7.30 15.80
CA HIS A 227 14.81 8.18 15.88
C HIS A 227 15.72 7.86 17.09
N GLY A 228 15.30 6.91 17.94
CA GLY A 228 16.03 6.46 19.12
C GLY A 228 15.83 7.36 20.34
N CYS A 229 16.20 6.84 21.51
CA CYS A 229 15.93 7.50 22.79
C CYS A 229 17.07 8.37 23.30
N LYS A 230 18.05 8.72 22.46
CA LYS A 230 19.26 9.47 22.89
C LYS A 230 18.94 10.83 23.50
N ASN A 231 17.88 11.47 23.01
CA ASN A 231 17.50 12.83 23.37
C ASN A 231 16.54 12.90 24.58
N GLY A 232 16.08 11.77 25.11
CA GLY A 232 15.24 11.75 26.32
C GLY A 232 14.25 10.60 26.38
N THR A 233 13.31 10.74 27.31
CA THR A 233 12.17 9.84 27.51
C THR A 233 10.91 10.39 26.87
N GLY A 234 9.92 9.53 26.64
CA GLY A 234 8.60 9.91 26.12
C GLY A 234 8.31 9.39 24.72
N GLY A 235 7.39 10.04 24.02
CA GLY A 235 6.96 9.61 22.69
C GLY A 235 7.96 9.90 21.57
N ASP A 236 7.94 9.06 20.54
CA ASP A 236 8.62 9.27 19.26
C ASP A 236 7.68 8.85 18.11
N SER A 237 7.75 9.52 16.97
CA SER A 237 6.86 9.31 15.84
C SER A 237 7.62 9.51 14.54
N SER A 238 7.65 8.46 13.73
CA SER A 238 8.40 8.44 12.48
C SER A 238 7.43 8.33 11.31
N ALA A 239 7.54 9.25 10.36
CA ALA A 239 6.77 9.18 9.12
C ALA A 239 7.09 7.88 8.36
N TYR A 240 6.06 7.25 7.81
CA TYR A 240 6.19 6.04 7.02
C TYR A 240 5.18 5.99 5.88
N THR A 241 5.53 5.22 4.87
CA THR A 241 4.62 4.79 3.80
C THR A 241 4.74 3.28 3.61
N THR A 242 3.67 2.64 3.14
CA THR A 242 3.65 1.20 2.85
C THR A 242 2.49 0.86 1.92
N THR A 243 2.52 -0.32 1.30
CA THR A 243 1.31 -0.92 0.73
C THR A 243 0.73 -1.97 1.68
N TYR A 244 -0.60 -1.94 1.83
CA TYR A 244 -1.41 -2.90 2.55
C TYR A 244 -2.23 -3.72 1.55
N TRP A 245 -2.07 -5.04 1.60
CA TRP A 245 -2.72 -5.96 0.66
C TRP A 245 -3.75 -6.80 1.38
N PHE A 246 -5.03 -6.61 1.06
CA PHE A 246 -6.17 -7.21 1.77
C PHE A 246 -6.69 -8.44 1.02
N TYR A 247 -6.78 -9.58 1.70
CA TYR A 247 -7.22 -10.86 1.14
C TYR A 247 -8.44 -11.40 1.87
N GLY A 248 -9.42 -11.94 1.13
CA GLY A 248 -10.70 -12.42 1.68
C GLY A 248 -11.44 -13.42 0.80
#